data_AF-A0A1Z8B942-F1
#
_entry.id   AF-A0A1Z8B942-F1
#
_cell.length_a   1.000
_cell.length_b   1.000
_cell.length_c   1.000
_cell.angle_alpha   90.00
_cell.angle_beta   90.00
_cell.angle_gamma   90.00
#
_symmetry.space_group_name_H-M   'P 1'
#
loop_
_entity.id
_entity.type
_entity.pdbx_description
1 polymer ?
#
loop_
_entity_poly.entity_id
_entity_poly.type
_entity_poly.pdbx_seq_one_letter_code
_entity_poly.pdbx_strand_id
1 'polypeptide(L)'
;MFLNKTFKWTLTMATLSAFLMILALGVNNYRHLFGFDRRYASDNFGFNFTFFIPVTFLALILGLLVIGITITNWKNWRIKWLLLALSFPTIGF
;
A
#
# COMPACT_ATOMS: atom_id res chain seq x y z
N MET A 1 -14.93 -22.33 11.66
CA MET A 1 -13.90 -21.50 12.33
C MET A 1 -14.21 -20.04 11.99
N PHE A 2 -14.87 -19.30 12.89
CA PHE A 2 -15.20 -17.89 12.64
C PHE A 2 -13.90 -17.08 12.54
N LEU A 3 -13.64 -16.45 11.40
CA LEU A 3 -12.53 -15.51 11.26
C LEU A 3 -12.72 -14.40 12.31
N ASN A 4 -11.73 -14.26 13.22
CA ASN A 4 -11.67 -13.19 14.20
C ASN A 4 -11.82 -11.82 13.50
N LYS A 5 -12.63 -10.92 14.04
CA LYS A 5 -12.90 -9.59 13.47
C LYS A 5 -11.59 -8.84 13.17
N THR A 6 -10.62 -8.91 14.08
CA THR A 6 -9.27 -8.33 13.91
C THR A 6 -8.56 -8.89 12.70
N PHE A 7 -8.64 -10.20 12.48
CA PHE A 7 -8.00 -10.86 11.34
C PHE A 7 -8.60 -10.41 10.01
N LYS A 8 -9.93 -10.27 9.93
CA LYS A 8 -10.59 -9.74 8.72
C LYS A 8 -10.10 -8.33 8.40
N TRP A 9 -10.05 -7.45 9.40
CA TRP A 9 -9.55 -6.09 9.22
C TRP A 9 -8.10 -6.05 8.76
N THR A 10 -7.23 -6.85 9.36
CA THR A 10 -5.81 -6.88 8.97
C THR A 10 -5.61 -7.42 7.56
N LEU A 11 -6.38 -8.42 7.14
CA LEU A 11 -6.35 -8.89 5.74
C LEU A 11 -6.83 -7.80 4.77
N THR A 12 -7.92 -7.10 5.10
CA THR A 12 -8.42 -5.98 4.30
C THR A 12 -7.39 -4.86 4.20
N MET A 13 -6.75 -4.48 5.30
CA MET A 13 -5.70 -3.46 5.32
C MET A 13 -4.48 -3.87 4.50
N ALA A 14 -4.06 -5.14 4.59
CA ALA A 14 -2.94 -5.67 3.81
C ALA A 14 -3.25 -5.64 2.31
N THR A 15 -4.46 -6.07 1.95
CA THR A 15 -4.93 -6.06 0.56
C THR A 15 -5.06 -4.64 0.01
N LEU A 16 -5.61 -3.72 0.80
CA LEU A 16 -5.76 -2.32 0.43
C LEU A 16 -4.40 -1.64 0.27
N SER A 17 -3.46 -1.89 1.19
CA SER A 17 -2.07 -1.40 1.11
C SER A 17 -1.40 -1.84 -0.19
N ALA A 18 -1.45 -3.15 -0.51
CA ALA A 18 -0.91 -3.69 -1.74
C ALA A 18 -1.59 -3.09 -2.99
N PHE A 19 -2.92 -2.98 -2.97
CA PHE A 19 -3.70 -2.42 -4.06
C PHE A 19 -3.35 -0.95 -4.32
N LEU A 20 -3.29 -0.12 -3.27
CA LEU A 20 -2.91 1.28 -3.38
C LEU A 20 -1.50 1.43 -3.94
N MET A 21 -0.56 0.56 -3.55
CA MET A 21 0.79 0.57 -4.08
C MET A 21 0.82 0.23 -5.59
N ILE A 22 0.15 -0.85 -5.99
CA ILE A 22 0.05 -1.24 -7.40
C ILE A 22 -0.62 -0.13 -8.22
N LEU A 23 -1.68 0.46 -7.68
CA LEU A 23 -2.40 1.57 -8.32
C LEU A 23 -1.52 2.81 -8.45
N ALA A 24 -0.78 3.20 -7.41
CA ALA A 24 0.13 4.34 -7.46
C ALA A 24 1.22 4.15 -8.53
N LEU A 25 1.80 2.95 -8.61
CA LEU A 25 2.81 2.60 -9.62
C LEU A 25 2.21 2.59 -11.03
N GLY A 26 1.03 1.98 -11.18
CA GLY A 26 0.30 1.95 -12.45
C GLY A 26 -0.02 3.36 -12.95
N VAL A 27 -0.66 4.17 -12.12
CA VAL A 27 -1.01 5.56 -12.46
C VAL A 27 0.26 6.38 -12.72
N ASN A 28 1.34 6.22 -11.95
CA ASN A 28 2.59 6.92 -12.23
C ASN A 28 3.17 6.54 -13.61
N ASN A 29 3.12 5.26 -14.01
CA ASN A 29 3.57 4.81 -15.33
C ASN A 29 2.71 5.34 -16.48
N TYR A 30 1.40 5.41 -16.27
CA TYR A 30 0.46 5.89 -17.28
C TYR A 30 0.03 7.35 -17.09
N ARG A 31 0.75 8.13 -16.26
CA ARG A 31 0.34 9.50 -15.90
C ARG A 31 0.22 10.47 -17.08
N HIS A 32 0.92 10.18 -18.17
CA HIS A 32 0.81 10.91 -19.43
C HIS A 32 -0.61 10.84 -20.04
N LEU A 33 -1.35 9.74 -19.81
CA LEU A 33 -2.76 9.62 -20.22
C LEU A 33 -3.69 10.56 -19.44
N PHE A 34 -3.23 11.06 -18.29
CA PHE A 34 -3.95 12.00 -17.44
C PHE A 34 -3.43 13.44 -17.61
N GLY A 35 -2.64 13.70 -18.65
CA GLY A 35 -2.12 15.04 -18.97
C GLY A 35 -0.90 15.47 -18.15
N PHE A 36 -0.27 14.56 -17.38
CA PHE A 36 0.98 14.87 -16.68
C PHE A 36 2.19 14.41 -17.48
N ASP A 37 2.95 15.33 -18.06
CA ASP A 37 4.22 14.99 -18.71
C ASP A 37 5.34 14.84 -17.65
N ARG A 38 6.21 13.83 -17.83
CA ARG A 38 7.40 13.69 -16.97
C ARG A 38 8.48 14.73 -17.25
N ARG A 39 8.47 15.32 -18.44
CA ARG A 39 9.47 16.29 -18.89
C ARG A 39 9.22 17.69 -18.32
N TYR A 40 8.00 18.00 -17.91
CA TYR A 40 7.65 19.28 -17.30
C TYR A 40 7.74 19.21 -15.77
N ALA A 41 8.54 20.10 -15.20
CA ALA A 41 8.78 20.13 -13.75
C ALA A 41 7.50 20.43 -12.95
N SER A 42 6.64 21.32 -13.45
CA SER A 42 5.34 21.66 -12.85
C SER A 42 4.41 20.45 -12.75
N ASP A 43 4.32 19.68 -13.83
CA ASP A 43 3.45 18.50 -13.92
C ASP A 43 3.95 17.40 -13.00
N ASN A 44 5.27 17.20 -12.96
CA ASN A 44 5.89 16.23 -12.07
C ASN A 44 5.67 16.62 -10.60
N PHE A 45 5.82 17.90 -10.25
CA PHE A 45 5.54 18.37 -8.90
C PHE A 45 4.06 18.19 -8.54
N GLY A 46 3.16 18.64 -9.42
CA GLY A 46 1.71 18.54 -9.24
C GLY A 46 1.26 17.10 -9.03
N PHE A 47 1.66 16.18 -9.92
CA PHE A 47 1.33 14.76 -9.82
C PHE A 47 1.85 14.13 -8.52
N ASN A 48 3.08 14.44 -8.12
CA ASN A 48 3.67 13.84 -6.93
C ASN A 48 2.96 14.32 -5.65
N PHE A 49 2.72 15.62 -5.51
CA PHE A 49 2.11 16.17 -4.29
C PHE A 49 0.61 15.91 -4.18
N THR A 50 -0.11 15.87 -5.30
CA THR A 50 -1.57 15.69 -5.28
C THR A 50 -1.99 14.23 -5.25
N PHE A 51 -1.17 13.31 -5.78
CA PHE A 51 -1.56 11.92 -5.94
C PHE A 51 -0.48 10.94 -5.45
N PHE A 52 0.73 10.97 -6.03
CA PHE A 52 1.68 9.87 -5.81
C PHE A 52 2.10 9.76 -4.33
N ILE A 53 2.57 10.86 -3.73
CA ILE A 53 3.04 10.88 -2.35
C ILE A 53 1.90 10.57 -1.36
N PRO A 54 0.72 11.21 -1.42
CA PRO A 54 -0.38 10.87 -0.51
C PRO A 54 -0.79 9.40 -0.58
N VAL A 55 -0.87 8.82 -1.79
CA VAL A 55 -1.33 7.44 -1.98
C VAL A 55 -0.28 6.43 -1.51
N THR A 56 1.00 6.63 -1.85
CA THR A 56 2.07 5.73 -1.38
C THR A 56 2.28 5.86 0.13
N PHE A 57 2.15 7.06 0.69
CA PHE A 57 2.24 7.28 2.14
C PHE A 57 1.10 6.58 2.89
N LEU A 58 -0.13 6.64 2.37
CA LEU A 58 -1.25 5.89 2.93
C LEU A 58 -1.03 4.37 2.84
N ALA A 59 -0.53 3.89 1.69
CA ALA A 59 -0.19 2.48 1.51
C ALA A 59 0.85 2.02 2.54
N LEU A 60 1.90 2.83 2.78
CA LEU A 60 2.94 2.59 3.78
C LEU A 60 2.38 2.52 5.20
N ILE A 61 1.56 3.48 5.62
CA ILE A 61 0.94 3.48 6.96
C ILE A 61 0.14 2.19 7.17
N LEU A 62 -0.67 1.79 6.19
CA LEU A 62 -1.44 0.56 6.26
C LEU A 62 -0.55 -0.69 6.31
N GLY A 63 0.53 -0.71 5.51
CA GLY A 63 1.51 -1.81 5.52
C GLY A 63 2.21 -1.96 6.87
N LEU A 64 2.68 -0.86 7.46
CA LEU A 64 3.30 -0.85 8.78
C LEU A 64 2.35 -1.27 9.90
N LEU A 65 1.08 -0.82 9.85
CA LEU A 65 0.05 -1.28 10.79
C LEU A 65 -0.18 -2.79 10.69
N VAL A 66 -0.28 -3.34 9.48
CA VAL A 66 -0.43 -4.78 9.27
C VAL A 66 0.76 -5.55 9.82
N ILE A 67 1.98 -5.06 9.60
CA ILE A 67 3.20 -5.67 10.15
C ILE A 67 3.17 -5.68 11.68
N GLY A 68 2.85 -4.54 12.31
CA GLY A 68 2.74 -4.46 13.77
C GLY A 68 1.69 -5.41 14.35
N ILE A 69 0.51 -5.49 13.72
CA ILE A 69 -0.56 -6.42 14.17
C ILE A 69 -0.13 -7.88 13.94
N THR A 70 0.55 -8.17 12.84
CA THR A 70 1.02 -9.53 12.51
C THR A 70 2.12 -9.99 13.47
N ILE A 71 3.05 -9.11 13.86
CA ILE A 71 4.09 -9.40 14.86
C ILE A 71 3.46 -9.64 16.24
N THR A 72 2.51 -8.80 16.67
CA THR A 72 1.84 -8.98 17.98
C THR A 72 1.03 -10.26 18.05
N ASN A 73 0.51 -10.76 16.92
CA ASN A 73 -0.28 -11.99 16.83
C ASN A 73 0.48 -13.18 16.22
N TRP A 74 1.82 -13.13 16.19
CA TRP A 74 2.68 -14.06 15.43
C TRP A 74 2.44 -15.55 15.70
N LYS A 75 2.10 -15.90 16.94
CA LYS A 75 1.83 -17.29 17.37
C LYS A 75 0.42 -17.76 17.01
N ASN A 76 -0.52 -16.83 16.85
CA ASN A 76 -1.94 -17.14 16.65
C ASN A 76 -2.33 -17.24 15.16
N TRP A 77 -1.54 -16.64 14.26
CA TRP A 77 -1.93 -16.50 12.86
C TRP A 77 -1.13 -17.41 11.93
N ARG A 78 -1.85 -18.31 11.25
CA ARG A 78 -1.27 -19.26 10.28
C ARG A 78 -0.77 -18.60 8.99
N ILE A 79 -1.41 -17.52 8.53
CA ILE A 79 -1.08 -16.84 7.26
C ILE A 79 -0.19 -15.60 7.44
N LYS A 80 0.53 -15.49 8.55
CA LYS A 80 1.41 -14.34 8.84
C LYS A 80 2.37 -13.97 7.72
N TRP A 81 2.92 -14.96 7.02
CA TRP A 81 3.82 -14.74 5.89
C TRP A 81 3.13 -14.09 4.68
N LEU A 82 1.86 -14.44 4.43
CA LEU A 82 1.06 -13.79 3.38
C LEU A 82 0.79 -12.32 3.73
N LEU A 83 0.44 -12.06 5.00
CA LEU A 83 0.20 -10.69 5.47
C LEU A 83 1.46 -9.83 5.36
N LEU A 84 2.61 -10.37 5.76
CA LEU A 84 3.89 -9.69 5.56
C LEU A 84 4.21 -9.50 4.08
N ALA A 85 4.00 -10.51 3.24
CA ALA A 85 4.27 -10.42 1.80
C ALA A 85 3.40 -9.36 1.12
N LEU A 86 2.14 -9.21 1.53
CA LEU A 86 1.25 -8.15 1.02
C LEU A 86 1.65 -6.76 1.50
N SER A 87 2.28 -6.65 2.67
CA SER A 87 2.78 -5.39 3.24
C SER A 87 4.23 -5.05 2.86
N PHE A 88 4.96 -5.98 2.27
CA PHE A 88 6.36 -5.78 1.87
C PHE A 88 6.56 -4.76 0.73
N PRO A 89 5.69 -4.70 -0.31
CA PRO A 89 5.82 -3.74 -1.41
C PRO A 89 5.86 -2.28 -0.96
N THR A 90 5.35 -1.98 0.23
CA THR A 90 5.32 -0.62 0.76
C THR A 90 6.60 -0.22 1.51
N ILE A 91 7.52 -1.14 1.83
CA ILE A 91 8.76 -0.83 2.57
C ILE A 91 9.97 -0.62 1.63
N GLY A 92 9.96 -1.23 0.45
CA GLY A 92 11.11 -1.24 -0.47
C GLY A 92 11.10 -0.17 -1.55
N PHE A 93 10.20 0.81 -1.50
CA PHE A 93 9.98 1.82 -2.55
C PHE A 93 10.27 3.24 -2.07
#